data_AF-A0A4D6J1I4-F1
#
_entry.id   AF-A0A4D6J1I4-F1
#
_cell.length_a   1.000
_cell.length_b   1.000
_cell.length_c   1.000
_cell.angle_alpha   90.00
_cell.angle_beta   90.00
_cell.angle_gamma   90.00
#
_symmetry.space_group_name_H-M   'P 1'
#
loop_
_entity.id
_entity.type
_entity.pdbx_description
1 polymer ?
#
loop_
_entity_poly.entity_id
_entity_poly.type
_entity_poly.pdbx_seq_one_letter_code
_entity_poly.pdbx_strand_id
1 'polypeptide(L)' 'FHPPDITITLLKNGEEIPDAKQTDLVFNQDWHFHLTKHVAFTPKEGEKYTCKVTHGTVTKDYGWESNM' A
#
# COMPACT_ATOMS: atom_id res chain seq x y z
N PHE A 1 3.87 10.25 6.66
CA PHE A 1 5.02 10.45 5.75
C PHE A 1 5.14 11.92 5.37
N HIS A 2 6.30 12.36 4.90
CA HIS A 2 6.55 13.72 4.38
C HIS A 2 7.81 13.69 3.51
N PRO A 3 7.88 14.33 2.32
CA PRO A 3 6.87 15.15 1.63
C PRO A 3 5.64 14.35 1.17
N PRO A 4 4.56 14.98 0.66
CA PRO A 4 3.31 14.28 0.31
C PRO A 4 3.37 13.46 -0.99
N ASP A 5 4.54 13.39 -1.65
CA ASP A 5 4.76 12.61 -2.86
C ASP A 5 4.89 11.11 -2.53
N ILE A 6 3.78 10.38 -2.62
CA ILE A 6 3.72 8.94 -2.38
C ILE A 6 2.85 8.23 -3.43
N THR A 7 3.28 7.06 -3.86
CA THR A 7 2.50 6.12 -4.64
C THR A 7 2.43 4.79 -3.91
N ILE A 8 1.22 4.25 -3.76
CA ILE A 8 1.00 2.92 -3.17
C ILE A 8 0.36 2.04 -4.24
N THR A 9 0.89 0.83 -4.42
CA THR A 9 0.35 -0.17 -5.34
C THR A 9 0.18 -1.49 -4.59
N LEU A 10 -1.02 -2.06 -4.68
CA LEU A 10 -1.33 -3.37 -4.08
C LEU A 10 -1.19 -4.42 -5.17
N LEU A 11 -0.32 -5.40 -4.94
CA LEU A 11 0.07 -6.39 -5.94
C LEU A 11 -0.35 -7.79 -5.51
N LYS A 12 -0.79 -8.60 -6.48
CA LYS A 12 -0.95 -10.04 -6.39
C LYS A 12 -0.01 -10.69 -7.41
N ASN A 13 0.93 -11.50 -6.94
CA ASN A 13 1.96 -12.15 -7.77
C ASN A 13 2.74 -11.18 -8.67
N GLY A 14 2.89 -9.93 -8.25
CA GLY A 14 3.57 -8.88 -9.01
C GLY A 14 2.66 -8.06 -9.94
N GLU A 15 1.39 -8.44 -10.11
CA GLU A 15 0.39 -7.72 -10.91
C GLU A 15 -0.49 -6.83 -10.01
N GLU A 16 -0.87 -5.65 -10.47
CA GLU A 16 -1.72 -4.73 -9.70
C GLU A 16 -3.13 -5.30 -9.52
N ILE A 17 -3.61 -5.26 -8.27
CA ILE A 17 -4.97 -5.68 -7.94
C ILE A 17 -5.92 -4.55 -8.35
N PRO A 18 -6.91 -4.82 -9.23
CA PRO A 18 -7.86 -3.80 -9.66
C PRO A 18 -8.77 -3.35 -8.51
N ASP A 19 -9.45 -2.22 -8.70
CA ASP A 19 -10.46 -1.68 -7.79
C ASP A 19 -9.96 -1.34 -6.37
N ALA A 20 -8.65 -1.17 -6.21
CA ALA A 20 -8.06 -0.67 -4.97
C ALA A 20 -8.53 0.77 -4.70
N LYS A 21 -8.98 1.03 -3.48
CA LYS A 21 -9.45 2.35 -3.04
C LYS A 21 -8.38 3.02 -2.19
N GLN A 22 -8.32 4.35 -2.25
CA GLN A 22 -7.44 5.16 -1.43
C GLN A 22 -8.26 6.20 -0.66
N THR A 23 -7.95 6.39 0.62
CA THR A 23 -8.50 7.50 1.39
C THR A 23 -7.89 8.82 0.93
N ASP A 24 -8.55 9.92 1.26
CA ASP A 24 -7.95 11.24 1.11
C ASP A 24 -6.68 11.37 1.97
N LEU A 25 -5.81 12.30 1.56
CA LEU A 25 -4.62 12.67 2.31
C LEU A 25 -5.04 13.45 3.56
N VAL A 26 -4.78 12.88 4.73
CA VAL A 26 -5.05 13.51 6.03
C VAL A 26 -3.75 13.99 6.64
N PHE A 27 -3.82 15.12 7.34
CA PHE A 27 -2.69 15.72 8.06
C PHE A 27 -2.97 15.64 9.57
N ASN A 28 -2.06 15.02 10.31
CA ASN A 28 -2.19 14.85 11.75
C ASN A 28 -1.51 15.99 12.52
N GLN A 29 -1.82 16.15 13.82
CA GLN A 29 -1.24 17.17 14.69
C GLN A 29 0.29 17.07 14.83
N ASP A 30 0.88 15.92 14.51
CA ASP A 30 2.31 15.65 14.50
C ASP A 30 2.99 16.01 13.17
N TRP A 31 2.29 16.73 12.29
CA TRP A 31 2.78 17.22 11.00
C TRP A 31 3.11 16.15 9.96
N HIS A 32 2.62 14.93 10.15
CA HIS A 32 2.77 13.86 9.18
C HIS A 32 1.52 13.70 8.33
N PHE A 33 1.73 13.36 7.05
CA PHE A 33 0.66 12.94 6.16
C PHE A 33 0.31 11.47 6.35
N HIS A 34 -0.96 11.15 6.23
CA HIS A 34 -1.50 9.81 6.30
C HIS A 34 -2.52 9.58 5.19
N LEU A 35 -2.45 8.42 4.56
CA LEU A 35 -3.49 7.90 3.68
C LEU A 35 -3.48 6.37 3.79
N THR A 36 -4.56 5.74 3.39
CA THR A 36 -4.69 4.28 3.36
C THR A 36 -5.13 3.84 1.98
N LYS A 37 -4.40 2.91 1.35
CA LYS A 37 -4.84 2.20 0.14
C LYS A 37 -5.23 0.77 0.51
N HIS A 38 -6.41 0.33 0.10
CA HIS A 38 -6.95 -0.98 0.46
C HIS A 38 -7.74 -1.60 -0.70
N VAL A 39 -7.77 -2.94 -0.74
CA VAL A 39 -8.56 -3.73 -1.68
C VAL A 39 -8.99 -5.02 -1.00
N ALA A 40 -10.19 -5.51 -1.31
CA ALA A 40 -10.63 -6.80 -0.84
C ALA A 40 -10.02 -7.90 -1.71
N PHE A 41 -9.53 -8.97 -1.09
CA PHE A 41 -9.05 -10.16 -1.79
C PHE A 41 -9.27 -11.41 -0.93
N THR A 42 -9.33 -12.57 -1.58
CA THR A 42 -9.35 -13.87 -0.89
C THR A 42 -7.96 -14.49 -0.97
N PRO A 43 -7.23 -14.62 0.15
CA PRO A 43 -5.92 -15.25 0.15
C PRO A 43 -5.99 -16.68 -0.38
N LYS A 44 -5.01 -17.07 -1.19
CA LYS A 44 -4.83 -18.46 -1.63
C LYS A 44 -3.40 -18.89 -1.38
N GLU A 45 -3.25 -20.17 -1.05
CA GLU A 45 -1.94 -20.78 -0.87
C GLU A 45 -1.09 -20.65 -2.14
N GLY A 46 0.18 -20.32 -1.98
CA GLY A 46 1.12 -20.09 -3.09
C GLY A 46 1.01 -18.72 -3.77
N GLU A 47 0.01 -17.89 -3.44
CA GLU A 47 -0.08 -16.52 -3.95
C GLU A 47 0.67 -15.54 -3.03
N LYS A 48 1.42 -14.62 -3.65
CA LYS A 48 2.16 -13.56 -2.95
C LYS A 48 1.41 -12.24 -3.07
N TYR A 49 1.17 -11.61 -1.94
CA TYR A 49 0.53 -10.30 -1.87
C TYR A 49 1.53 -9.27 -1.35
N THR A 50 1.66 -8.14 -2.04
CA THR A 50 2.66 -7.11 -1.72
C THR A 50 2.02 -5.73 -1.74
N CYS A 51 2.24 -4.93 -0.70
CA CYS A 51 2.05 -3.50 -0.71
C CYS A 51 3.37 -2.84 -1.13
N LYS A 52 3.44 -2.33 -2.36
CA LYS A 52 4.59 -1.58 -2.87
C LYS A 52 4.36 -0.10 -2.58
N VAL A 53 5.28 0.52 -1.85
CA VAL A 53 5.23 1.94 -1.48
C VAL A 53 6.43 2.65 -2.07
N THR A 54 6.16 3.63 -2.93
CA THR A 54 7.16 4.53 -3.49
C THR A 54 6.96 5.91 -2.87
N HIS A 55 7.95 6.39 -2.12
CA HIS A 55 7.94 7.71 -1.48
C HIS A 55 9.11 8.52 -2.05
N GLY A 56 8.80 9.52 -2.89
CA GLY A 56 9.77 10.15 -3.78
C GLY A 56 10.48 9.11 -4.66
N THR A 57 11.81 8.97 -4.51
CA THR A 57 12.62 8.00 -5.28
C THR A 57 12.82 6.66 -4.56
N VAL A 58 12.38 6.53 -3.30
CA VAL A 58 12.60 5.33 -2.49
C VAL A 58 11.40 4.41 -2.62
N THR A 59 11.64 3.18 -3.09
CA THR A 59 10.61 2.13 -3.17
C THR A 59 10.87 1.04 -2.13
N LYS A 60 9.81 0.63 -1.42
CA LYS A 60 9.82 -0.47 -0.46
C LYS A 60 8.64 -1.39 -0.70
N ASP A 61 8.90 -2.69 -0.60
CA ASP A 61 7.89 -3.74 -0.74
C ASP A 61 7.59 -4.35 0.63
N TYR A 62 6.30 -4.39 0.99
CA TYR A 62 5.80 -4.99 2.22
C TYR A 62 4.95 -6.21 1.87
N GLY A 63 5.43 -7.41 2.18
CA GLY A 63 4.69 -8.65 1.97
C GLY A 63 3.56 -8.79 2.98
N TRP A 64 2.39 -9.24 2.52
CA TRP A 64 1.33 -9.67 3.43
C TRP A 64 1.62 -11.11 3.89
N GLU A 65 1.65 -11.31 5.20
CA GLU A 65 1.76 -12.63 5.82
C GLU A 65 0.42 -12.96 6.49
N SER A 66 -0.03 -14.22 6.37
CA SER A 66 -1.32 -14.68 6.90
C SER A 66 -1.37 -14.78 8.43
N ASN A 67 -0.29 -14.44 9.13
CA ASN A 67 -0.15 -14.45 10.57
C ASN A 67 -0.38 -13.07 11.23
N MET A 68 -0.76 -12.05 10.46
CA MET A 68 -1.16 -10.72 10.96
C MET A 68 -2.57 -10.71 11.53
#